data_AF-A0A0Q5QP40-F1
#
_entry.id   AF-A0A0Q5QP40-F1
#
_cell.length_a   1.000
_cell.length_b   1.000
_cell.length_c   1.000
_cell.angle_alpha   90.00
_cell.angle_beta   90.00
_cell.angle_gamma   90.00
#
_symmetry.space_group_name_H-M   'P 1'
#
loop_
_entity.id
_entity.type
_entity.pdbx_description
1 polymer ?
#
loop_
_entity_poly.entity_id
_entity_poly.type
_entity_poly.pdbx_seq_one_letter_code
_entity_poly.pdbx_strand_id
1 'polypeptide(L)'
;MESFLVFVKSLKEMKQKRILFMIEAYQNLSENFIYDTNFGTYPDYQNIGFDKQIRTEFYLHYTRFAFSIQKDLFSIPNDESKIYWENLKISLLKNLGLDKTIFDYEYKTFTIGLKLKGLRNISKKDFSKISGLSQRKIDLIEEYCFMAKLNDVRIYVERGLGINFSLILKE
;
A
#
# COMPACT_ATOMS: atom_id res chain seq x y z
N MET A 1 -9.13 -15.26 10.38
CA MET A 1 -9.66 -13.89 10.60
C MET A 1 -9.30 -13.30 11.98
N GLU A 2 -9.62 -13.96 13.10
CA GLU A 2 -9.40 -13.40 14.45
C GLU A 2 -7.94 -13.07 14.78
N SER A 3 -7.00 -13.98 14.50
CA SER A 3 -5.56 -13.76 14.70
C SER A 3 -4.97 -12.61 13.89
N PHE A 4 -5.56 -12.31 12.73
CA PHE A 4 -5.20 -11.15 11.91
C PHE A 4 -5.74 -9.85 12.50
N LEU A 5 -6.99 -9.86 12.97
CA LEU A 5 -7.57 -8.72 13.66
C LEU A 5 -6.80 -8.36 14.94
N VAL A 6 -6.41 -9.35 15.74
CA VAL A 6 -5.58 -9.14 16.94
C VAL A 6 -4.24 -8.50 16.56
N PHE A 7 -3.59 -9.01 15.52
CA PHE A 7 -2.34 -8.44 15.02
C PHE A 7 -2.53 -7.01 14.52
N VAL A 8 -3.52 -6.73 13.67
CA VAL A 8 -3.75 -5.38 13.15
C VAL A 8 -4.06 -4.42 14.29
N LYS A 9 -4.89 -4.80 15.27
CA LYS A 9 -5.22 -3.98 16.44
C LYS A 9 -4.01 -3.61 17.30
N SER A 10 -2.95 -4.43 17.32
CA SER A 10 -1.73 -4.14 18.09
C SER A 10 -0.86 -3.05 17.44
N LEU A 11 -1.11 -2.71 16.18
CA LEU A 11 -0.34 -1.72 15.43
C LEU A 11 -0.89 -0.31 15.61
N LYS A 12 -0.05 0.70 15.36
CA LYS A 12 -0.49 2.11 15.24
C LYS A 12 -1.48 2.25 14.08
N GLU A 13 -2.48 3.12 14.22
CA GLU A 13 -3.55 3.34 13.24
C GLU A 13 -3.05 3.48 11.79
N MET A 14 -2.00 4.27 11.56
CA MET A 14 -1.40 4.45 10.23
C MET A 14 -0.89 3.13 9.62
N LYS A 15 -0.37 2.21 10.43
CA LYS A 15 0.05 0.88 9.97
C LYS A 15 -1.16 -0.02 9.71
N GLN A 16 -2.22 0.09 10.51
CA GLN A 16 -3.48 -0.61 10.27
C GLN A 16 -4.07 -0.21 8.90
N LYS A 17 -4.20 1.11 8.68
CA LYS A 17 -4.67 1.70 7.43
C LYS A 17 -3.82 1.24 6.24
N ARG A 18 -2.48 1.34 6.32
CA ARG A 18 -1.58 0.87 5.26
C ARG A 18 -1.76 -0.61 4.94
N ILE A 19 -1.91 -1.47 5.95
CA ILE A 19 -2.15 -2.90 5.74
C ILE A 19 -3.42 -3.10 4.93
N LEU A 20 -4.53 -2.48 5.35
CA LEU A 20 -5.81 -2.61 4.63
C LEU A 20 -5.75 -1.99 3.22
N PHE A 21 -5.06 -0.85 3.05
CA PHE A 21 -4.87 -0.23 1.73
C PHE A 21 -4.07 -1.12 0.77
N MET A 22 -3.07 -1.85 1.27
CA MET A 22 -2.34 -2.77 0.42
C MET A 22 -3.20 -3.97 -0.01
N ILE A 23 -4.09 -4.46 0.86
CA ILE A 23 -5.05 -5.52 0.49
C ILE A 23 -6.06 -4.99 -0.54
N GLU A 24 -6.59 -3.77 -0.32
CA GLU A 24 -7.45 -3.07 -1.27
C GLU A 24 -6.77 -2.88 -2.63
N ALA A 25 -5.50 -2.45 -2.63
CA ALA A 25 -4.71 -2.26 -3.85
C ALA A 25 -4.47 -3.59 -4.58
N TYR A 26 -4.21 -4.67 -3.85
CA TYR A 26 -4.09 -5.99 -4.45
C TYR A 26 -5.39 -6.40 -5.17
N GLN A 27 -6.55 -6.21 -4.53
CA GLN A 27 -7.84 -6.57 -5.12
C GLN A 27 -8.20 -5.74 -6.36
N ASN A 28 -7.84 -4.46 -6.38
CA ASN A 28 -8.34 -3.51 -7.38
C ASN A 28 -7.31 -3.07 -8.44
N LEU A 29 -6.01 -3.23 -8.17
CA LEU A 29 -4.92 -2.72 -9.01
C LEU A 29 -3.94 -3.81 -9.46
N SER A 30 -4.17 -5.08 -9.12
CA SER A 30 -3.27 -6.21 -9.44
C SER A 30 -2.98 -6.38 -10.93
N GLU A 31 -3.89 -5.96 -11.81
CA GLU A 31 -3.71 -6.01 -13.27
C GLU A 31 -2.91 -4.82 -13.82
N ASN A 32 -2.65 -3.79 -13.02
CA ASN A 32 -2.01 -2.57 -13.49
C ASN A 32 -0.51 -2.56 -13.13
N PHE A 33 0.33 -2.72 -14.15
CA PHE A 33 1.80 -2.81 -14.04
C PHE A 33 2.47 -1.61 -13.35
N ILE A 34 1.80 -0.45 -13.28
CA ILE A 34 2.32 0.75 -12.62
C ILE A 34 2.28 0.59 -11.09
N TYR A 35 1.34 -0.19 -10.57
CA TYR A 35 1.15 -0.41 -9.15
C TYR A 35 1.80 -1.73 -8.76
N ASP A 36 3.10 -1.70 -8.51
CA ASP A 36 3.78 -2.82 -7.84
C ASP A 36 3.22 -2.98 -6.42
N THR A 37 2.20 -3.83 -6.28
CA THR A 37 1.52 -4.15 -5.03
C THR A 37 2.30 -5.18 -4.21
N ASN A 38 3.53 -5.54 -4.60
CA ASN A 38 4.40 -6.35 -3.75
C ASN A 38 4.70 -5.58 -2.46
N PHE A 39 4.41 -6.19 -1.30
CA PHE A 39 4.56 -5.52 0.00
C PHE A 39 6.03 -5.39 0.48
N GLY A 40 7.02 -5.44 -0.42
CA GLY A 40 8.45 -5.28 -0.13
C GLY A 40 9.32 -5.12 -1.38
N THR A 41 10.54 -4.60 -1.22
CA THR A 41 11.59 -4.61 -2.26
C THR A 41 12.37 -5.91 -2.13
N TYR A 42 12.15 -6.87 -3.05
CA TYR A 42 12.84 -8.17 -3.02
C TYR A 42 13.88 -8.23 -4.14
N PRO A 43 15.15 -8.48 -3.82
CA PRO A 43 16.20 -8.56 -4.83
C PRO A 43 16.11 -9.79 -5.73
N ASP A 44 15.30 -10.81 -5.36
CA ASP A 44 15.29 -12.08 -6.07
C ASP A 44 13.87 -12.66 -6.20
N TYR A 45 13.40 -12.78 -7.44
CA TYR A 45 11.99 -13.10 -7.76
C TYR A 45 11.61 -14.56 -7.50
N GLN A 46 12.58 -15.48 -7.46
CA GLN A 46 12.33 -16.92 -7.36
C GLN A 46 11.88 -17.37 -5.96
N ASN A 47 12.23 -16.63 -4.91
CA ASN A 47 11.93 -16.99 -3.51
C ASN A 47 10.94 -16.02 -2.83
N ILE A 48 10.34 -15.10 -3.58
CA ILE A 48 9.46 -14.04 -3.07
C ILE A 48 8.34 -14.60 -2.17
N GLY A 49 7.68 -15.69 -2.57
CA GLY A 49 6.56 -16.24 -1.81
C GLY A 49 6.97 -16.75 -0.41
N PHE A 50 8.13 -17.40 -0.32
CA PHE A 50 8.63 -18.00 0.92
C PHE A 50 9.33 -16.97 1.82
N ASP A 51 10.11 -16.07 1.21
CA ASP A 51 10.84 -15.00 1.91
C ASP A 51 9.86 -13.96 2.51
N LYS A 52 8.74 -13.69 1.81
CA LYS A 52 7.62 -12.90 2.33
C LYS A 52 7.08 -13.48 3.64
N GLN A 53 6.79 -14.79 3.68
CA GLN A 53 6.12 -15.45 4.80
C GLN A 53 6.99 -15.57 6.06
N ILE A 54 8.31 -15.73 5.92
CA ILE A 54 9.22 -16.01 7.04
C ILE A 54 9.77 -14.72 7.68
N ARG A 55 10.01 -13.66 6.90
CA ARG A 55 10.78 -12.50 7.39
C ARG A 55 9.98 -11.42 8.09
N THR A 56 8.65 -11.45 8.00
CA THR A 56 7.83 -10.33 8.50
C THR A 56 6.53 -10.83 9.14
N GLU A 57 6.28 -10.39 10.37
CA GLU A 57 5.04 -10.71 11.11
C GLU A 57 3.79 -10.32 10.30
N PHE A 58 3.86 -9.22 9.54
CA PHE A 58 2.80 -8.81 8.64
C PHE A 58 2.40 -9.94 7.67
N TYR A 59 3.34 -10.55 6.96
CA TYR A 59 3.02 -11.60 6.01
C TYR A 59 2.63 -12.91 6.70
N LEU A 60 3.19 -13.24 7.88
CA LEU A 60 2.72 -14.38 8.66
C LEU A 60 1.21 -14.26 8.98
N HIS A 61 0.78 -13.08 9.44
CA HIS A 61 -0.62 -12.83 9.78
C HIS A 61 -1.50 -12.64 8.54
N TYR A 62 -1.01 -11.96 7.50
CA TYR A 62 -1.72 -11.79 6.22
C TYR A 62 -1.90 -13.11 5.49
N THR A 63 -0.90 -13.98 5.45
CA THR A 63 -1.00 -15.31 4.84
C THR A 63 -2.00 -16.19 5.57
N ARG A 64 -1.98 -16.21 6.92
CA ARG A 64 -3.01 -16.90 7.71
C ARG A 64 -4.42 -16.34 7.48
N PHE A 65 -4.52 -15.02 7.31
CA PHE A 65 -5.78 -14.37 6.94
C PHE A 65 -6.24 -14.77 5.55
N ALA A 66 -5.35 -14.70 4.56
CA ALA A 66 -5.62 -15.03 3.17
C ALA A 66 -6.03 -16.51 3.00
N PHE A 67 -5.35 -17.44 3.68
CA PHE A 67 -5.75 -18.85 3.71
C PHE A 67 -7.05 -19.10 4.50
N SER A 68 -7.44 -18.20 5.41
CA SER A 68 -8.74 -18.28 6.10
C SER A 68 -9.92 -17.78 5.25
N ILE A 69 -9.63 -17.18 4.10
CA ILE A 69 -10.62 -16.78 3.11
C ILE A 69 -10.77 -17.95 2.14
N GLN A 70 -11.97 -18.53 2.09
CA GLN A 70 -12.25 -19.78 1.35
C GLN A 70 -12.10 -19.66 -0.18
N LYS A 71 -11.89 -18.45 -0.72
CA LYS A 71 -11.70 -18.20 -2.16
C LYS A 71 -10.26 -17.76 -2.42
N ASP A 72 -9.65 -18.43 -3.40
CA ASP A 72 -8.22 -18.56 -3.62
C ASP A 72 -7.47 -17.23 -3.86
N LEU A 73 -6.96 -16.61 -2.80
CA LEU A 73 -6.19 -15.36 -2.84
C LEU A 73 -4.78 -15.51 -3.44
N PHE A 74 -4.35 -16.72 -3.81
CA PHE A 74 -3.12 -16.94 -4.58
C PHE A 74 -3.34 -16.81 -6.09
N SER A 75 -4.60 -16.73 -6.52
CA SER A 75 -5.00 -16.48 -7.89
C SER A 75 -5.25 -14.99 -8.14
N ILE A 76 -5.19 -14.56 -9.41
CA ILE A 76 -5.50 -13.19 -9.82
C ILE A 76 -6.91 -12.83 -9.31
N PRO A 77 -7.08 -11.69 -8.60
CA PRO A 77 -8.38 -11.27 -8.08
C PRO A 77 -9.47 -11.28 -9.16
N ASN A 78 -10.58 -11.95 -8.87
CA ASN A 78 -11.75 -12.01 -9.74
C ASN A 78 -12.93 -11.23 -9.12
N ASP A 79 -14.03 -11.10 -9.83
CA ASP A 79 -15.17 -10.30 -9.36
C ASP A 79 -15.74 -10.83 -8.03
N GLU A 80 -15.70 -12.15 -7.82
CA GLU A 80 -16.15 -12.75 -6.57
C GLU A 80 -15.23 -12.41 -5.39
N SER A 81 -13.91 -12.39 -5.60
CA SER A 81 -12.95 -12.02 -4.56
C SER A 81 -13.06 -10.54 -4.18
N LYS A 82 -13.32 -9.67 -5.17
CA LYS A 82 -13.57 -8.24 -4.95
C LYS A 82 -14.84 -8.01 -4.12
N ILE A 83 -15.95 -8.66 -4.45
CA ILE A 83 -17.21 -8.57 -3.68
C ILE A 83 -17.00 -9.08 -2.25
N TYR A 84 -16.30 -10.20 -2.10
CA TYR A 84 -16.00 -10.75 -0.78
C TYR A 84 -15.15 -9.78 0.06
N TRP A 85 -14.14 -9.16 -0.56
CA TRP A 85 -13.31 -8.16 0.09
C TRP A 85 -14.11 -6.94 0.54
N GLU A 86 -15.04 -6.42 -0.26
CA GLU A 86 -15.90 -5.29 0.15
C GLU A 86 -16.69 -5.59 1.43
N ASN A 87 -17.29 -6.77 1.51
CA ASN A 87 -18.02 -7.21 2.71
C ASN A 87 -17.09 -7.35 3.92
N LEU A 88 -15.91 -7.92 3.71
CA LEU A 88 -14.92 -8.11 4.76
C LEU A 88 -14.35 -6.79 5.25
N LYS A 89 -14.06 -5.84 4.34
CA LYS A 89 -13.58 -4.50 4.64
C LYS A 89 -14.53 -3.77 5.60
N ILE A 90 -15.84 -3.82 5.35
CA ILE A 90 -16.84 -3.21 6.24
C ILE A 90 -16.69 -3.74 7.68
N SER A 91 -16.56 -5.07 7.83
CA SER A 91 -16.36 -5.69 9.14
C SER A 91 -15.02 -5.31 9.77
N LEU A 92 -13.93 -5.30 9.00
CA LEU A 92 -12.60 -4.92 9.48
C LEU A 92 -12.56 -3.47 9.97
N LEU A 93 -13.09 -2.53 9.18
CA LEU A 93 -13.14 -1.10 9.54
C LEU A 93 -13.95 -0.88 10.81
N LYS A 94 -15.13 -1.51 10.94
CA LYS A 94 -15.94 -1.46 12.16
C LYS A 94 -15.17 -1.99 13.37
N ASN A 95 -14.49 -3.12 13.22
CA ASN A 95 -13.73 -3.74 14.31
C ASN A 95 -12.51 -2.92 14.75
N LEU A 96 -11.95 -2.11 13.86
CA LEU A 96 -10.79 -1.25 14.10
C LEU A 96 -11.19 0.19 14.49
N GLY A 97 -12.48 0.53 14.45
CA GLY A 97 -12.95 1.89 14.72
C GLY A 97 -12.54 2.90 13.64
N LEU A 98 -12.35 2.44 12.40
CA LEU A 98 -11.96 3.28 11.26
C LEU A 98 -13.19 3.75 10.49
N ASP A 99 -13.28 5.04 10.20
CA ASP A 99 -14.34 5.59 9.35
C ASP A 99 -14.12 5.23 7.89
N LYS A 100 -15.17 4.72 7.23
CA LYS A 100 -15.11 4.28 5.83
C LYS A 100 -14.86 5.43 4.85
N THR A 101 -15.47 6.59 5.09
CA THR A 101 -15.34 7.75 4.18
C THR A 101 -13.91 8.28 4.21
N ILE A 102 -13.33 8.40 5.40
CA ILE A 102 -11.92 8.78 5.58
C ILE A 102 -11.01 7.70 4.97
N PHE A 103 -11.29 6.43 5.22
CA PHE A 103 -10.52 5.32 4.66
C PHE A 103 -10.47 5.37 3.13
N ASP A 104 -11.62 5.53 2.47
CA ASP A 104 -11.71 5.59 1.00
C ASP A 104 -10.96 6.82 0.44
N TYR A 105 -11.00 7.95 1.14
CA TYR A 105 -10.25 9.16 0.75
C TYR A 105 -8.74 8.98 0.91
N GLU A 106 -8.30 8.46 2.06
CA GLU A 106 -6.90 8.17 2.33
C GLU A 106 -6.35 7.09 1.37
N TYR A 107 -7.17 6.12 0.97
CA TYR A 107 -6.80 5.11 -0.03
C TYR A 107 -6.50 5.74 -1.39
N LYS A 108 -7.30 6.72 -1.86
CA LYS A 108 -6.99 7.47 -3.08
C LYS A 108 -5.62 8.15 -2.99
N THR A 109 -5.28 8.69 -1.83
CA THR A 109 -3.95 9.30 -1.62
C THR A 109 -2.85 8.25 -1.57
N PHE A 110 -3.10 7.12 -0.92
CA PHE A 110 -2.17 5.99 -0.87
C PHE A 110 -1.79 5.48 -2.26
N THR A 111 -2.76 5.36 -3.19
CA THR A 111 -2.47 4.93 -4.56
C THR A 111 -1.57 5.91 -5.33
N ILE A 112 -1.64 7.21 -5.04
CA ILE A 112 -0.67 8.19 -5.57
C ILE A 112 0.75 7.81 -5.12
N GLY A 113 0.95 7.49 -3.85
CA GLY A 113 2.24 7.02 -3.32
C GLY A 113 2.79 5.80 -4.05
N LEU A 114 1.93 4.80 -4.30
CA LEU A 114 2.31 3.60 -5.07
C LEU A 114 2.75 3.95 -6.50
N LYS A 115 2.00 4.83 -7.17
CA LYS A 115 2.36 5.30 -8.52
C LYS A 115 3.71 6.02 -8.52
N LEU A 116 3.94 6.90 -7.54
CA LEU A 116 5.20 7.62 -7.39
C LEU A 116 6.39 6.69 -7.12
N LYS A 117 6.16 5.61 -6.35
CA LYS A 117 7.15 4.54 -6.13
C LYS A 117 7.50 3.85 -7.44
N GLY A 118 6.50 3.49 -8.25
CA GLY A 118 6.69 2.87 -9.56
C GLY A 118 7.43 3.76 -10.56
N LEU A 119 7.24 5.09 -10.48
CA LEU A 119 7.93 6.04 -11.36
C LEU A 119 9.40 6.30 -11.00
N ARG A 120 9.81 6.08 -9.74
CA ARG A 120 11.17 6.43 -9.28
C ARG A 120 12.27 5.69 -10.06
N ASN A 121 12.10 4.41 -10.36
CA ASN A 121 13.02 3.58 -11.17
C ASN A 121 14.52 3.56 -10.80
N ILE A 122 14.94 4.19 -9.69
CA ILE A 122 16.30 4.21 -9.16
C ILE A 122 16.29 3.94 -7.66
N SER A 123 17.43 3.69 -7.00
CA SER A 123 17.44 3.45 -5.54
C SER A 123 16.92 4.65 -4.73
N LYS A 124 16.31 4.42 -3.55
CA LYS A 124 15.92 5.52 -2.63
C LYS A 124 17.12 6.40 -2.23
N LYS A 125 18.32 5.80 -2.14
CA LYS A 125 19.57 6.49 -1.83
C LYS A 125 19.94 7.49 -2.93
N ASP A 126 19.85 7.09 -4.19
CA ASP A 126 20.19 7.97 -5.32
C ASP A 126 19.09 8.99 -5.58
N PHE A 127 17.82 8.59 -5.44
CA PHE A 127 16.69 9.51 -5.51
C PHE A 127 16.72 10.59 -4.44
N SER A 128 17.20 10.26 -3.23
CA SER A 128 17.41 11.23 -2.15
C SER A 128 18.42 12.32 -2.54
N LYS A 129 19.47 11.97 -3.29
CA LYS A 129 20.47 12.95 -3.77
C LYS A 129 19.89 13.91 -4.81
N ILE A 130 19.03 13.40 -5.70
CA ILE A 130 18.40 14.18 -6.77
C ILE A 130 17.30 15.10 -6.21
N SER A 131 16.37 14.53 -5.43
CA SER A 131 15.22 15.27 -4.90
C SER A 131 15.56 16.19 -3.72
N GLY A 132 16.65 15.92 -3.00
CA GLY A 132 16.97 16.54 -1.71
C GLY A 132 16.10 16.07 -0.54
N LEU A 133 15.21 15.11 -0.75
CA LEU A 133 14.41 14.49 0.31
C LEU A 133 15.23 13.44 1.05
N SER A 134 15.02 13.30 2.36
CA SER A 134 15.58 12.17 3.10
C SER A 134 14.88 10.86 2.73
N GLN A 135 15.56 9.72 2.87
CA GLN A 135 14.96 8.40 2.63
C GLN A 135 13.68 8.18 3.45
N ARG A 136 13.64 8.67 4.70
CA ARG A 136 12.44 8.61 5.53
C ARG A 136 11.24 9.38 4.95
N LYS A 137 11.48 10.52 4.30
CA LYS A 137 10.41 11.27 3.61
C LYS A 137 9.97 10.55 2.34
N ILE A 138 10.90 9.95 1.62
CA ILE A 138 10.62 9.10 0.47
C ILE A 138 9.73 7.92 0.90
N ASP A 139 10.07 7.23 1.99
CA ASP A 139 9.24 6.16 2.57
C ASP A 139 7.84 6.66 2.95
N LEU A 140 7.75 7.84 3.57
CA LEU A 140 6.46 8.43 3.93
C LEU A 140 5.60 8.69 2.68
N ILE A 141 6.17 9.21 1.60
CA ILE A 141 5.45 9.49 0.35
C ILE A 141 5.03 8.19 -0.34
N GLU A 142 5.94 7.24 -0.47
CA GLU A 142 5.70 6.01 -1.22
C GLU A 142 4.78 5.03 -0.48
N GLU A 143 4.86 4.97 0.85
CA GLU A 143 4.22 3.93 1.65
C GLU A 143 3.10 4.44 2.55
N TYR A 144 3.06 5.75 2.82
CA TYR A 144 2.09 6.39 3.72
C TYR A 144 1.66 7.74 3.16
N CYS A 145 1.43 7.84 1.84
CA CYS A 145 1.16 9.13 1.19
C CYS A 145 0.01 9.93 1.82
N PHE A 146 -0.97 9.24 2.42
CA PHE A 146 -2.07 9.84 3.19
C PHE A 146 -1.63 10.63 4.44
N MET A 147 -0.39 10.47 4.88
CA MET A 147 0.28 11.25 5.94
C MET A 147 1.34 12.22 5.39
N ALA A 148 1.63 12.18 4.09
CA ALA A 148 2.70 12.97 3.50
C ALA A 148 2.26 14.43 3.34
N LYS A 149 3.19 15.36 3.57
CA LYS A 149 2.94 16.78 3.31
C LYS A 149 2.93 17.02 1.80
N LEU A 150 1.94 17.77 1.31
CA LEU A 150 1.83 18.13 -0.11
C LEU A 150 3.12 18.74 -0.67
N ASN A 151 3.82 19.57 0.11
CA ASN A 151 5.10 20.14 -0.32
C ASN A 151 6.20 19.09 -0.50
N ASP A 152 6.25 18.05 0.34
CA ASP A 152 7.22 16.96 0.18
C ASP A 152 6.88 16.12 -1.07
N VAL A 153 5.59 15.89 -1.35
CA VAL A 153 5.11 15.24 -2.58
C VAL A 153 5.47 16.07 -3.81
N ARG A 154 5.27 17.39 -3.77
CA ARG A 154 5.66 18.29 -4.87
C ARG A 154 7.16 18.22 -5.13
N ILE A 155 8.00 18.28 -4.09
CA ILE A 155 9.45 18.14 -4.22
C ILE A 155 9.83 16.79 -4.84
N TYR A 156 9.17 15.71 -4.41
CA TYR A 156 9.38 14.38 -4.97
C TYR A 156 9.11 14.36 -6.48
N VAL A 157 8.00 14.96 -6.92
CA VAL A 157 7.59 14.96 -8.34
C VAL A 157 8.47 15.91 -9.17
N GLU A 158 8.57 17.17 -8.78
CA GLU A 158 9.25 18.19 -9.58
C GLU A 158 10.76 18.00 -9.61
N ARG A 159 11.39 17.80 -8.45
CA ARG A 159 12.84 17.67 -8.37
C ARG A 159 13.30 16.24 -8.55
N GLY A 160 12.59 15.29 -7.93
CA GLY A 160 12.97 13.88 -7.97
C GLY A 160 12.67 13.22 -9.31
N LEU A 161 11.43 13.35 -9.81
CA LEU A 161 11.01 12.75 -11.07
C LEU A 161 11.20 13.67 -12.29
N GLY A 162 11.46 14.97 -12.09
CA GLY A 162 11.56 15.93 -13.20
C GLY A 162 10.23 16.17 -13.91
N ILE A 163 9.09 15.87 -13.27
CA ILE A 163 7.76 16.01 -13.85
C ILE A 163 7.15 17.32 -13.36
N ASN A 164 6.53 18.09 -14.26
CA ASN A 164 5.84 19.30 -13.87
C ASN A 164 4.57 18.97 -13.07
N PHE A 165 4.48 19.45 -11.82
CA PHE A 165 3.35 19.17 -10.95
C PHE A 165 2.27 20.25 -11.12
N SER A 166 1.23 19.96 -11.91
CA SER A 166 0.07 20.83 -12.02
C SER A 166 -1.09 20.32 -11.15
N LEU A 167 -1.54 21.14 -10.20
CA LEU A 167 -2.84 20.93 -9.56
C LEU A 167 -3.92 21.37 -10.54
N ILE A 168 -4.44 20.43 -11.34
CA ILE A 168 -5.66 20.69 -12.10
C ILE A 168 -6.82 20.59 -11.10
N LEU A 169 -7.27 21.74 -10.60
CA LEU A 169 -8.57 21.84 -9.97
C LEU A 169 -9.60 21.69 -11.09
N LYS A 170 -10.21 20.50 -11.20
CA LYS A 170 -11.42 20.36 -12.00
C LYS A 170 -12.55 21.02 -11.21
N GLU A 171 -13.04 22.14 -11.73
CA GLU A 171 -14.32 22.75 -11.34
C GLU A 171 -15.50 21.79 -11.59
#